data_AF-A0A372GFR7-F1
#
_entry.id   AF-A0A372GFR7-F1
#
_cell.length_a   1.000
_cell.length_b   1.000
_cell.length_c   1.000
_cell.angle_alpha   90.00
_cell.angle_beta   90.00
_cell.angle_gamma   90.00
#
_symmetry.space_group_name_H-M   'P 1'
#
loop_
_entity.id
_entity.type
_entity.pdbx_description
1 polymer ?
#
loop_
_entity_poly.entity_id
_entity_poly.type
_entity_poly.pdbx_seq_one_letter_code
_entity_poly.pdbx_strand_id
1 'polypeptide(L)'
;MAFDNALGAITEDNDETSWAFGTGFHDPLAGIDTSVPDGIDRRALFAYCLMLGDDALIMSHRLQEWCTHAPELEEEVALANIALDLLGQARLLLSRGGAAEGAGRDEDALAYFRDAPEFRNVTLAEAPNGDFAHATIRSLIFSTWRLALLDRLTASRDPVLAAIAAKGVKEVAYHRDHAALWTTRLGDGTDLSHERAQRALNALWPYTGELFTAHDVERDLAAAGVGVDPATVREDFDAVLDEVLTTATLRRPAAVPPPPRPTGREGTHLPALTDLLAESQSVARAHPGATW
;
A
#
# COMPACT_ATOMS: atom_id res chain seq x y z
N MET A 1 5.24 18.67 -16.26
CA MET A 1 4.59 17.35 -16.41
C MET A 1 3.15 17.57 -15.97
N ALA A 2 2.19 17.28 -16.85
CA ALA A 2 0.79 17.56 -16.58
C ALA A 2 0.32 16.60 -15.49
N PHE A 3 -0.18 17.14 -14.38
CA PHE A 3 -0.82 16.36 -13.34
C PHE A 3 -2.06 15.72 -13.96
N ASP A 4 -2.07 14.39 -13.97
CA ASP A 4 -3.20 13.61 -14.41
C ASP A 4 -4.34 13.85 -13.39
N ASN A 5 -5.38 14.55 -13.85
CA ASN A 5 -6.51 14.92 -13.02
C ASN A 5 -7.25 13.62 -12.65
N ALA A 6 -7.31 13.27 -11.36
CA ALA A 6 -7.96 12.05 -10.88
C ALA A 6 -9.43 11.97 -11.32
N LEU A 7 -10.09 13.11 -11.55
CA LEU A 7 -11.43 13.19 -12.11
C LEU A 7 -11.46 13.40 -13.64
N GLY A 8 -10.37 13.88 -14.24
CA GLY A 8 -10.26 14.16 -15.67
C GLY A 8 -10.12 12.90 -16.52
N ALA A 9 -9.40 11.89 -16.02
CA ALA A 9 -9.28 10.58 -16.66
C ALA A 9 -10.62 9.81 -16.78
N ILE A 10 -11.67 10.27 -16.08
CA ILE A 10 -13.00 9.68 -16.08
C ILE A 10 -13.85 10.19 -17.27
N THR A 11 -13.44 11.27 -17.95
CA THR A 11 -14.22 11.92 -19.03
C THR A 11 -13.77 11.60 -20.45
N GLU A 12 -12.69 10.83 -20.63
CA GLU A 12 -12.26 10.38 -21.95
C GLU A 12 -12.85 8.99 -22.25
N ASP A 13 -13.56 8.88 -23.38
CA ASP A 13 -14.17 7.65 -23.89
C ASP A 13 -13.16 6.49 -23.84
N ASN A 14 -13.43 5.56 -22.93
CA ASN A 14 -12.62 4.37 -22.73
C ASN A 14 -12.91 3.40 -23.87
N ASP A 15 -12.13 3.51 -24.95
CA ASP A 15 -12.19 2.60 -26.10
C ASP A 15 -12.12 1.15 -25.61
N GLU A 16 -13.21 0.42 -25.86
CA GLU A 16 -13.38 -0.99 -25.56
C GLU A 16 -12.24 -1.82 -26.15
N THR A 17 -11.36 -2.40 -25.31
CA THR A 17 -10.72 -3.75 -25.47
C THR A 17 -9.53 -3.94 -24.51
N SER A 18 -9.75 -4.13 -23.21
CA SER A 18 -8.77 -4.85 -22.37
C SER A 18 -9.35 -5.37 -21.05
N TRP A 19 -10.52 -6.01 -21.11
CA TRP A 19 -11.02 -6.77 -19.97
C TRP A 19 -10.65 -8.25 -20.12
N ALA A 20 -9.90 -8.74 -19.13
CA ALA A 20 -9.72 -10.14 -18.77
C ALA A 20 -8.57 -10.94 -19.45
N PHE A 21 -7.72 -11.46 -18.56
CA PHE A 21 -6.75 -12.56 -18.75
C PHE A 21 -5.46 -12.24 -19.53
N GLY A 22 -4.49 -11.64 -18.84
CA GLY A 22 -3.08 -11.77 -19.19
C GLY A 22 -2.60 -13.20 -18.91
N THR A 23 -2.62 -14.07 -19.91
CA THR A 23 -2.04 -15.43 -19.86
C THR A 23 -0.54 -15.45 -20.18
N GLY A 24 0.11 -14.28 -20.22
CA GLY A 24 1.56 -14.15 -20.32
C GLY A 24 2.14 -13.83 -18.95
N PHE A 25 2.71 -14.82 -18.26
CA PHE A 25 3.63 -14.57 -17.15
C PHE A 25 4.93 -13.99 -17.72
N HIS A 26 4.89 -12.72 -18.15
CA HIS A 26 6.11 -11.96 -18.32
C HIS A 26 6.61 -11.66 -16.93
N ASP A 27 7.68 -12.32 -16.49
CA ASP A 27 8.39 -11.91 -15.28
C ASP A 27 8.85 -10.46 -15.49
N PRO A 28 8.29 -9.47 -14.78
CA PRO A 28 8.63 -8.07 -14.98
C PRO A 28 10.08 -7.78 -14.61
N LEU A 29 10.75 -8.71 -13.93
CA LEU A 29 12.15 -8.63 -13.52
C LEU A 29 13.09 -9.41 -14.46
N ALA A 30 12.57 -10.10 -15.48
CA ALA A 30 13.39 -10.85 -16.42
C ALA A 30 14.42 -9.93 -17.11
N GLY A 31 15.71 -10.26 -16.94
CA GLY A 31 16.81 -9.51 -17.54
C GLY A 31 17.24 -8.25 -16.77
N ILE A 32 16.63 -7.97 -15.62
CA ILE A 32 17.04 -6.89 -14.73
C ILE A 32 18.23 -7.36 -13.88
N ASP A 33 19.24 -6.50 -13.72
CA ASP A 33 20.35 -6.77 -12.79
C ASP A 33 19.82 -6.76 -11.35
N THR A 34 19.92 -7.92 -10.69
CA THR A 34 19.50 -8.10 -9.30
C THR A 34 20.64 -7.89 -8.31
N SER A 35 21.82 -7.43 -8.76
CA SER A 35 22.87 -7.00 -7.85
C SER A 35 22.41 -5.83 -6.96
N VAL A 36 22.98 -5.72 -5.77
CA VAL A 36 22.73 -4.56 -4.91
C VAL A 36 23.56 -3.39 -5.46
N PRO A 37 22.99 -2.19 -5.69
CA PRO A 37 23.73 -1.10 -6.31
C PRO A 37 24.98 -0.71 -5.52
N ASP A 38 26.00 -0.25 -6.24
CA ASP A 38 27.27 0.16 -5.63
C ASP A 38 27.08 1.26 -4.58
N GLY A 39 27.71 1.06 -3.43
CA GLY A 39 27.67 1.98 -2.29
C GLY A 39 26.43 1.87 -1.40
N ILE A 40 25.54 0.91 -1.66
CA ILE A 40 24.32 0.69 -0.86
C ILE A 40 24.54 -0.41 0.19
N ASP A 41 24.17 -0.13 1.43
CA ASP A 41 24.14 -1.14 2.48
C ASP A 41 23.00 -2.14 2.22
N ARG A 42 23.37 -3.42 2.13
CA ARG A 42 22.45 -4.55 1.97
C ARG A 42 21.39 -4.59 3.07
N ARG A 43 21.75 -4.24 4.32
CA ARG A 43 20.81 -4.25 5.44
C ARG A 43 19.78 -3.13 5.32
N ALA A 44 20.20 -1.94 4.88
CA ALA A 44 19.30 -0.83 4.62
C ALA A 44 18.34 -1.17 3.48
N LEU A 45 18.85 -1.72 2.37
CA LEU A 45 18.01 -2.14 1.24
C LEU A 45 17.02 -3.22 1.64
N PHE A 46 17.46 -4.24 2.40
CA PHE A 46 16.58 -5.27 2.93
C PHE A 46 15.45 -4.68 3.79
N ALA A 47 15.79 -3.82 4.77
CA ALA A 47 14.81 -3.19 5.64
C ALA A 47 13.80 -2.34 4.86
N TYR A 48 14.25 -1.61 3.84
CA TYR A 48 13.37 -0.81 2.99
C TYR A 48 12.46 -1.66 2.10
N CYS A 49 12.96 -2.79 1.58
CA CYS A 49 12.13 -3.75 0.87
C CYS A 49 11.05 -4.36 1.78
N LEU A 50 11.39 -4.66 3.04
CA LEU A 50 10.40 -5.09 4.03
C LEU A 50 9.36 -4.00 4.31
N MET A 51 9.77 -2.74 4.48
CA MET A 51 8.84 -1.64 4.71
C MET A 51 7.78 -1.55 3.59
N LEU A 52 8.22 -1.53 2.33
CA LEU A 52 7.31 -1.46 1.18
C LEU A 52 6.50 -2.75 0.98
N GLY A 53 7.13 -3.91 1.19
CA GLY A 53 6.51 -5.22 1.01
C GLY A 53 5.44 -5.50 2.06
N ASP A 54 5.73 -5.17 3.31
CA ASP A 54 4.80 -5.35 4.44
C ASP A 54 3.59 -4.42 4.31
N ASP A 55 3.78 -3.17 3.86
CA ASP A 55 2.67 -2.26 3.56
C ASP A 55 1.67 -2.91 2.59
N ALA A 56 2.19 -3.48 1.50
CA ALA A 56 1.37 -4.12 0.47
C ALA A 56 0.76 -5.44 0.96
N LEU A 57 1.52 -6.27 1.66
CA LEU A 57 1.06 -7.58 2.17
C LEU A 57 -0.08 -7.43 3.17
N ILE A 58 0.08 -6.52 4.14
CA ILE A 58 -0.91 -6.34 5.20
C ILE A 58 -2.18 -5.67 4.66
N MET A 59 -2.03 -4.65 3.81
CA MET A 59 -3.20 -4.05 3.15
C MET A 59 -3.93 -5.07 2.26
N SER A 60 -3.20 -5.93 1.54
CA SER A 60 -3.77 -7.04 0.77
C SER A 60 -4.61 -7.97 1.65
N HIS A 61 -4.07 -8.44 2.78
CA HIS A 61 -4.82 -9.31 3.69
C HIS A 61 -6.08 -8.63 4.24
N ARG A 62 -6.00 -7.35 4.62
CA ARG A 62 -7.18 -6.60 5.05
C ARG A 62 -8.24 -6.51 3.94
N LEU A 63 -7.85 -6.38 2.68
CA LEU A 63 -8.84 -6.39 1.60
C LEU A 63 -9.43 -7.78 1.34
N GLN A 64 -8.65 -8.85 1.51
CA GLN A 64 -9.14 -10.23 1.36
C GLN A 64 -10.21 -10.61 2.37
N GLU A 65 -10.21 -10.02 3.57
CA GLU A 65 -11.27 -10.19 4.58
C GLU A 65 -12.67 -9.77 4.06
N TRP A 66 -12.74 -8.92 3.01
CA TRP A 66 -14.00 -8.51 2.39
C TRP A 66 -14.60 -9.54 1.43
N CYS A 67 -13.84 -10.58 1.05
CA CYS A 67 -14.39 -11.68 0.27
C CYS A 67 -15.56 -12.30 1.05
N THR A 68 -16.72 -12.42 0.41
CA THR A 68 -18.02 -12.82 0.97
C THR A 68 -18.70 -11.83 1.92
N HIS A 69 -18.15 -10.62 2.07
CA HIS A 69 -18.66 -9.58 2.99
C HIS A 69 -18.90 -8.21 2.34
N ALA A 70 -18.53 -8.03 1.07
CA ALA A 70 -18.73 -6.77 0.35
C ALA A 70 -20.22 -6.45 0.15
N PRO A 71 -20.61 -5.16 0.05
CA PRO A 71 -22.01 -4.77 -0.09
C PRO A 71 -22.63 -5.22 -1.42
N GLU A 72 -21.81 -5.36 -2.46
CA GLU A 72 -22.21 -5.74 -3.83
C GLU A 72 -21.14 -6.67 -4.43
N LEU A 73 -21.53 -7.50 -5.40
CA LEU A 73 -20.62 -8.47 -6.04
C LEU A 73 -19.53 -7.77 -6.84
N GLU A 74 -19.88 -6.67 -7.49
CA GLU A 74 -18.97 -5.79 -8.23
C GLU A 74 -17.87 -5.27 -7.31
N GLU A 75 -18.23 -4.88 -6.08
CA GLU A 75 -17.29 -4.41 -5.08
C GLU A 75 -16.44 -5.54 -4.51
N GLU A 76 -16.99 -6.74 -4.35
CA GLU A 76 -16.20 -7.91 -3.99
C GLU A 76 -15.10 -8.18 -5.03
N VAL A 77 -15.45 -8.17 -6.32
CA VAL A 77 -14.50 -8.39 -7.42
C VAL A 77 -13.47 -7.26 -7.46
N ALA A 78 -13.87 -6.01 -7.27
CA ALA A 78 -12.96 -4.87 -7.24
C ALA A 78 -11.95 -4.99 -6.09
N LEU A 79 -12.42 -5.24 -4.87
CA LEU A 79 -11.55 -5.39 -3.68
C LEU A 79 -10.62 -6.61 -3.81
N ALA A 80 -11.11 -7.73 -4.35
CA ALA A 80 -10.29 -8.90 -4.62
C ALA A 80 -9.19 -8.63 -5.65
N ASN A 81 -9.48 -7.84 -6.70
CA ASN A 81 -8.49 -7.45 -7.69
C ASN A 81 -7.41 -6.52 -7.07
N ILE A 82 -7.83 -5.53 -6.29
CA ILE A 82 -6.90 -4.63 -5.56
C ILE A 82 -6.01 -5.43 -4.61
N ALA A 83 -6.59 -6.39 -3.88
CA ALA A 83 -5.83 -7.26 -3.00
C ALA A 83 -4.80 -8.12 -3.77
N LEU A 84 -5.18 -8.65 -4.94
CA LEU A 84 -4.29 -9.45 -5.77
C LEU A 84 -3.11 -8.63 -6.32
N ASP A 85 -3.35 -7.39 -6.75
CA ASP A 85 -2.28 -6.48 -7.18
C ASP A 85 -1.29 -6.21 -6.05
N LEU A 86 -1.80 -5.87 -4.85
CA LEU A 86 -0.98 -5.61 -3.67
C LEU A 86 -0.20 -6.86 -3.23
N LEU A 87 -0.81 -8.04 -3.29
CA LEU A 87 -0.11 -9.30 -3.03
C LEU A 87 1.01 -9.54 -4.05
N GLY A 88 0.76 -9.27 -5.33
CA GLY A 88 1.77 -9.34 -6.38
C GLY A 88 2.95 -8.39 -6.13
N GLN A 89 2.69 -7.17 -5.69
CA GLN A 89 3.74 -6.22 -5.29
C GLN A 89 4.51 -6.70 -4.06
N ALA A 90 3.82 -7.19 -3.04
CA ALA A 90 4.43 -7.71 -1.81
C ALA A 90 5.43 -8.84 -2.12
N ARG A 91 5.03 -9.80 -2.97
CA ARG A 91 5.88 -10.90 -3.44
C ARG A 91 7.19 -10.41 -4.05
N LEU A 92 7.11 -9.50 -5.02
CA LEU A 92 8.29 -8.93 -5.68
C LEU A 92 9.20 -8.18 -4.69
N LEU A 93 8.61 -7.40 -3.78
CA LEU A 93 9.35 -6.62 -2.78
C LEU A 93 10.02 -7.50 -1.72
N LEU A 94 9.31 -8.51 -1.21
CA LEU A 94 9.87 -9.46 -0.24
C LEU A 94 10.96 -10.33 -0.88
N SER A 95 10.75 -10.80 -2.11
CA SER A 95 11.78 -11.48 -2.89
C SER A 95 13.04 -10.63 -3.08
N ARG A 96 12.89 -9.33 -3.42
CA ARG A 96 14.01 -8.38 -3.50
C ARG A 96 14.70 -8.22 -2.13
N GLY A 97 13.91 -8.13 -1.06
CA GLY A 97 14.41 -8.08 0.31
C GLY A 97 15.27 -9.30 0.66
N GLY A 98 14.77 -10.52 0.43
CA GLY A 98 15.50 -11.76 0.68
C GLY A 98 16.81 -11.85 -0.09
N ALA A 99 16.82 -11.41 -1.35
CA ALA A 99 18.02 -11.32 -2.18
C ALA A 99 19.04 -10.30 -1.64
N ALA A 100 18.57 -9.13 -1.17
CA ALA A 100 19.44 -8.12 -0.56
C ALA A 100 20.04 -8.63 0.76
N GLU A 101 19.23 -9.28 1.60
CA GLU A 101 19.65 -9.88 2.87
C GLU A 101 20.75 -10.92 2.69
N GLY A 102 20.62 -11.80 1.69
CA GLY A 102 21.60 -12.85 1.40
C GLY A 102 21.64 -13.98 2.43
N ALA A 103 20.60 -14.12 3.28
CA ALA A 103 20.48 -15.19 4.27
C ALA A 103 19.71 -16.42 3.76
N GLY A 104 19.28 -16.43 2.49
CA GLY A 104 18.55 -17.54 1.88
C GLY A 104 17.05 -17.59 2.23
N ARG A 105 16.50 -16.53 2.84
CA ARG A 105 15.06 -16.37 3.05
C ARG A 105 14.39 -15.88 1.77
N ASP A 106 13.36 -16.57 1.32
CA ASP A 106 12.50 -16.17 0.19
C ASP A 106 11.28 -15.37 0.67
N GLU A 107 10.37 -15.05 -0.25
CA GLU A 107 9.15 -14.29 0.07
C GLU A 107 8.27 -14.98 1.11
N ASP A 108 8.16 -16.31 1.07
CA ASP A 108 7.36 -17.10 2.02
C ASP A 108 7.99 -17.11 3.40
N ALA A 109 9.31 -17.29 3.49
CA ALA A 109 10.05 -17.20 4.75
C ALA A 109 9.85 -15.83 5.42
N LEU A 110 9.85 -14.75 4.62
CA LEU A 110 9.62 -13.40 5.12
C LEU A 110 8.15 -13.13 5.45
N ALA A 111 7.18 -13.70 4.72
CA ALA A 111 5.76 -13.47 4.99
C ALA A 111 5.25 -14.26 6.20
N TYR A 112 5.65 -15.53 6.33
CA TYR A 112 4.98 -16.48 7.22
C TYR A 112 5.73 -16.79 8.54
N PHE A 113 7.03 -16.50 8.61
CA PHE A 113 7.88 -16.87 9.75
C PHE A 113 8.48 -15.67 10.50
N ARG A 114 7.89 -14.49 10.31
CA ARG A 114 8.13 -13.30 11.14
C ARG A 114 6.98 -13.05 12.10
N ASP A 115 7.28 -12.65 13.33
CA ASP A 115 6.30 -12.17 14.30
C ASP A 115 6.06 -10.65 14.14
N ALA A 116 4.99 -10.12 14.73
CA ALA A 116 4.60 -8.71 14.61
C ALA A 116 5.75 -7.69 14.81
N PRO A 117 6.65 -7.82 15.82
CA PRO A 117 7.76 -6.89 16.00
C PRO A 117 8.81 -6.89 14.87
N GLU A 118 8.76 -7.86 13.96
CA GLU A 118 9.62 -7.98 12.79
C GLU A 118 8.96 -7.44 11.50
N PHE A 119 7.66 -7.14 11.55
CA PHE A 119 6.94 -6.45 10.47
C PHE A 119 7.21 -4.95 10.50
N ARG A 120 7.20 -4.34 9.32
CA ARG A 120 7.57 -2.94 9.11
C ARG A 120 6.49 -2.15 8.36
N ASN A 121 5.26 -2.68 8.24
CA ASN A 121 4.16 -1.95 7.63
C ASN A 121 3.80 -0.69 8.43
N VAL A 122 3.27 0.33 7.75
CA VAL A 122 2.60 1.44 8.42
C VAL A 122 1.35 0.94 9.13
N THR A 123 1.03 1.54 10.26
CA THR A 123 -0.11 1.12 11.09
C THR A 123 -1.47 1.45 10.45
N LEU A 124 -1.50 2.34 9.46
CA LEU A 124 -2.68 2.52 8.62
C LEU A 124 -3.07 1.22 7.90
N ALA A 125 -2.09 0.45 7.40
CA ALA A 125 -2.35 -0.73 6.57
C ALA A 125 -3.00 -1.87 7.38
N GLU A 126 -2.67 -1.98 8.66
CA GLU A 126 -3.17 -3.03 9.55
C GLU A 126 -4.46 -2.65 10.30
N ALA A 127 -4.92 -1.40 10.20
CA ALA A 127 -6.16 -0.98 10.85
C ALA A 127 -7.33 -1.92 10.46
N PRO A 128 -8.19 -2.38 11.38
CA PRO A 128 -9.31 -3.25 11.04
C PRO A 128 -10.25 -2.64 10.01
N ASN A 129 -10.95 -3.47 9.23
CA ASN A 129 -11.80 -3.00 8.14
C ASN A 129 -12.98 -2.11 8.56
N GLY A 130 -13.60 -2.37 9.72
CA GLY A 130 -14.80 -1.64 10.13
C GLY A 130 -15.98 -1.85 9.17
N ASP A 131 -16.72 -0.78 8.86
CA ASP A 131 -17.74 -0.80 7.80
C ASP A 131 -17.13 -0.46 6.43
N PHE A 132 -17.92 -0.54 5.36
CA PHE A 132 -17.43 -0.29 4.00
C PHE A 132 -16.86 1.13 3.84
N ALA A 133 -17.44 2.14 4.50
CA ALA A 133 -16.91 3.50 4.47
C ALA A 133 -15.53 3.59 5.14
N HIS A 134 -15.31 2.86 6.22
CA HIS A 134 -14.00 2.75 6.87
C HIS A 134 -12.96 2.11 5.95
N ALA A 135 -13.28 1.00 5.30
CA ALA A 135 -12.41 0.35 4.33
C ALA A 135 -12.11 1.25 3.12
N THR A 136 -13.13 1.91 2.54
CA THR A 136 -12.97 2.85 1.42
C THR A 136 -12.03 4.01 1.77
N ILE A 137 -12.23 4.67 2.93
CA ILE A 137 -11.38 5.80 3.34
C ILE A 137 -9.95 5.34 3.62
N ARG A 138 -9.75 4.17 4.23
CA ARG A 138 -8.42 3.59 4.43
C ARG A 138 -7.73 3.35 3.10
N SER A 139 -8.44 2.76 2.13
CA SER A 139 -7.95 2.53 0.77
C SER A 139 -7.60 3.84 0.07
N LEU A 140 -8.41 4.89 0.18
CA LEU A 140 -8.13 6.21 -0.40
C LEU A 140 -6.83 6.81 0.15
N ILE A 141 -6.70 6.86 1.48
CA ILE A 141 -5.50 7.41 2.13
C ILE A 141 -4.27 6.59 1.73
N PHE A 142 -4.35 5.26 1.85
CA PHE A 142 -3.22 4.37 1.57
C PHE A 142 -2.78 4.45 0.10
N SER A 143 -3.71 4.32 -0.84
CA SER A 143 -3.41 4.33 -2.28
C SER A 143 -2.90 5.69 -2.75
N THR A 144 -3.44 6.80 -2.24
CA THR A 144 -2.95 8.15 -2.60
C THR A 144 -1.51 8.35 -2.17
N TRP A 145 -1.18 8.00 -0.93
CA TRP A 145 0.18 8.09 -0.40
C TRP A 145 1.14 7.14 -1.14
N ARG A 146 0.71 5.89 -1.30
CA ARG A 146 1.52 4.86 -1.95
C ARG A 146 1.79 5.19 -3.41
N LEU A 147 0.82 5.72 -4.13
CA LEU A 147 1.00 6.14 -5.52
C LEU A 147 2.08 7.22 -5.64
N ALA A 148 2.03 8.25 -4.80
CA ALA A 148 3.05 9.32 -4.81
C ALA A 148 4.45 8.80 -4.45
N LEU A 149 4.55 7.82 -3.55
CA LEU A 149 5.81 7.13 -3.26
C LEU A 149 6.31 6.32 -4.46
N LEU A 150 5.45 5.49 -5.06
CA LEU A 150 5.83 4.62 -6.16
C LEU A 150 6.23 5.44 -7.40
N ASP A 151 5.53 6.53 -7.70
CA ASP A 151 5.88 7.41 -8.81
C ASP A 151 7.33 7.92 -8.71
N ARG A 152 7.75 8.36 -7.51
CA ARG A 152 9.15 8.77 -7.26
C ARG A 152 10.11 7.59 -7.28
N LEU A 153 9.69 6.43 -6.77
CA LEU A 153 10.50 5.23 -6.72
C LEU A 153 10.81 4.67 -8.13
N THR A 154 10.04 5.05 -9.17
CA THR A 154 10.38 4.72 -10.57
C THR A 154 11.75 5.25 -11.00
N ALA A 155 12.25 6.30 -10.35
CA ALA A 155 13.58 6.87 -10.60
C ALA A 155 14.69 6.27 -9.72
N SER A 156 14.41 5.17 -9.00
CA SER A 156 15.39 4.52 -8.12
C SER A 156 16.64 4.06 -8.89
N ARG A 157 17.81 4.22 -8.26
CA ARG A 157 19.08 3.61 -8.70
C ARG A 157 19.08 2.09 -8.57
N ASP A 158 18.17 1.52 -7.78
CA ASP A 158 17.95 0.07 -7.75
C ASP A 158 16.99 -0.30 -8.89
N PRO A 159 17.45 -1.00 -9.94
CA PRO A 159 16.64 -1.24 -11.12
C PRO A 159 15.49 -2.21 -10.85
N VAL A 160 15.57 -3.04 -9.80
CA VAL A 160 14.48 -3.91 -9.39
C VAL A 160 13.37 -3.09 -8.72
N LEU A 161 13.71 -2.20 -7.78
CA LEU A 161 12.73 -1.31 -7.16
C LEU A 161 12.08 -0.37 -8.18
N ALA A 162 12.87 0.17 -9.12
CA ALA A 162 12.35 1.01 -10.20
C ALA A 162 11.33 0.27 -11.08
N ALA A 163 11.62 -0.99 -11.44
CA ALA A 163 10.71 -1.82 -12.24
C ALA A 163 9.43 -2.21 -11.48
N ILE A 164 9.57 -2.60 -10.20
CA ILE A 164 8.41 -2.88 -9.34
C ILE A 164 7.52 -1.63 -9.22
N ALA A 165 8.13 -0.47 -9.01
CA ALA A 165 7.42 0.80 -8.92
C ALA A 165 6.70 1.16 -10.24
N ALA A 166 7.37 1.03 -11.38
CA ALA A 166 6.78 1.32 -12.68
C ALA A 166 5.55 0.46 -13.00
N LYS A 167 5.55 -0.81 -12.56
CA LYS A 167 4.36 -1.68 -12.60
C LYS A 167 3.30 -1.19 -11.61
N GLY A 168 3.70 -0.97 -10.37
CA GLY A 168 2.79 -0.62 -9.27
C GLY A 168 2.09 0.73 -9.43
N VAL A 169 2.67 1.71 -10.13
CA VAL A 169 2.03 3.01 -10.39
C VAL A 169 0.67 2.84 -11.08
N LYS A 170 0.57 1.97 -12.08
CA LYS A 170 -0.69 1.74 -12.81
C LYS A 170 -1.74 1.06 -11.95
N GLU A 171 -1.32 0.05 -11.19
CA GLU A 171 -2.19 -0.70 -10.27
C GLU A 171 -2.72 0.23 -9.17
N VAL A 172 -1.84 0.98 -8.49
CA VAL A 172 -2.23 1.82 -7.36
C VAL A 172 -3.00 3.08 -7.81
N ALA A 173 -2.79 3.56 -9.03
CA ALA A 173 -3.66 4.59 -9.62
C ALA A 173 -5.11 4.11 -9.71
N TYR A 174 -5.34 2.89 -10.22
CA TYR A 174 -6.67 2.28 -10.22
C TYR A 174 -7.24 2.12 -8.80
N HIS A 175 -6.42 1.72 -7.81
CA HIS A 175 -6.86 1.59 -6.41
C HIS A 175 -7.34 2.92 -5.84
N ARG A 176 -6.60 4.00 -6.11
CA ARG A 176 -6.93 5.37 -5.69
C ARG A 176 -8.22 5.84 -6.33
N ASP A 177 -8.38 5.66 -7.63
CA ASP A 177 -9.53 6.17 -8.37
C ASP A 177 -10.81 5.43 -7.96
N HIS A 178 -10.73 4.10 -7.75
CA HIS A 178 -11.83 3.32 -7.16
C HIS A 178 -12.24 3.84 -5.77
N ALA A 179 -11.27 4.06 -4.88
CA ALA A 179 -11.53 4.55 -3.54
C ALA A 179 -12.04 6.00 -3.52
N ALA A 180 -11.58 6.85 -4.44
CA ALA A 180 -12.03 8.23 -4.59
C ALA A 180 -13.48 8.31 -5.07
N LEU A 181 -13.85 7.47 -6.05
CA LEU A 181 -15.22 7.37 -6.54
C LEU A 181 -16.19 6.94 -5.43
N TRP A 182 -15.83 5.93 -4.65
CA TRP A 182 -16.65 5.50 -3.51
C TRP A 182 -16.68 6.51 -2.38
N THR A 183 -15.56 7.18 -2.09
CA THR A 183 -15.53 8.26 -1.11
C THR A 183 -16.50 9.37 -1.49
N THR A 184 -16.55 9.74 -2.77
CA THR A 184 -17.50 10.72 -3.30
C THR A 184 -18.94 10.25 -3.16
N ARG A 185 -19.24 9.01 -3.59
CA ARG A 185 -20.59 8.42 -3.46
C ARG A 185 -21.08 8.34 -2.01
N LEU A 186 -20.19 8.00 -1.09
CA LEU A 186 -20.53 7.87 0.33
C LEU A 186 -20.70 9.24 0.98
N GLY A 187 -19.77 10.16 0.70
CA GLY A 187 -19.77 11.51 1.26
C GLY A 187 -20.90 12.39 0.74
N ASP A 188 -21.19 12.38 -0.55
CA ASP A 188 -22.29 13.17 -1.16
C ASP A 188 -23.54 12.32 -1.43
N GLY A 189 -23.70 11.23 -0.67
CA GLY A 189 -24.81 10.29 -0.80
C GLY A 189 -26.01 10.65 0.08
N THR A 190 -26.25 9.81 1.08
CA THR A 190 -27.28 10.02 2.11
C THR A 190 -26.67 10.62 3.38
N ASP A 191 -27.49 11.19 4.26
CA ASP A 191 -27.05 11.66 5.58
C ASP A 191 -26.29 10.55 6.36
N LEU A 192 -26.78 9.31 6.27
CA LEU A 192 -26.15 8.16 6.94
C LEU A 192 -24.80 7.80 6.32
N SER A 193 -24.69 7.74 4.99
CA SER A 193 -23.41 7.42 4.34
C SER A 193 -22.39 8.53 4.56
N HIS A 194 -22.83 9.80 4.52
CA HIS A 194 -22.00 10.96 4.83
C HIS A 194 -21.44 10.88 6.26
N GLU A 195 -22.30 10.62 7.25
CA GLU A 195 -21.86 10.48 8.65
C GLU A 195 -20.84 9.34 8.81
N ARG A 196 -21.07 8.19 8.16
CA ARG A 196 -20.16 7.04 8.20
C ARG A 196 -18.80 7.38 7.57
N ALA A 197 -18.78 8.01 6.40
CA ALA A 197 -17.56 8.41 5.72
C ALA A 197 -16.78 9.46 6.53
N GLN A 198 -17.45 10.47 7.09
CA GLN A 198 -16.81 11.46 7.95
C GLN A 198 -16.23 10.83 9.22
N ARG A 199 -16.97 9.89 9.83
CA ARG A 199 -16.49 9.16 11.03
C ARG A 199 -15.28 8.30 10.71
N ALA A 200 -15.29 7.58 9.58
CA ALA A 200 -14.16 6.82 9.08
C ALA A 200 -12.94 7.70 8.87
N LEU A 201 -13.10 8.83 8.19
CA LEU A 201 -12.04 9.83 7.98
C LEU A 201 -11.46 10.32 9.29
N ASN A 202 -12.30 10.74 10.25
CA ASN A 202 -11.85 11.19 11.56
C ASN A 202 -11.09 10.12 12.34
N ALA A 203 -11.52 8.86 12.24
CA ALA A 203 -10.90 7.74 12.94
C ALA A 203 -9.54 7.35 12.33
N LEU A 204 -9.41 7.44 11.00
CA LEU A 204 -8.21 7.04 10.27
C LEU A 204 -7.17 8.16 10.13
N TRP A 205 -7.58 9.41 10.25
CA TRP A 205 -6.69 10.56 10.06
C TRP A 205 -5.45 10.58 10.96
N PRO A 206 -5.50 10.17 12.24
CA PRO A 206 -4.31 10.13 13.09
C PRO A 206 -3.15 9.29 12.52
N TYR A 207 -3.46 8.23 11.76
CA TYR A 207 -2.46 7.36 11.13
C TYR A 207 -1.70 8.06 10.00
N THR A 208 -2.25 9.13 9.42
CA THR A 208 -1.56 9.92 8.36
C THR A 208 -0.27 10.54 8.87
N GLY A 209 -0.12 10.76 10.18
CA GLY A 209 1.12 11.29 10.75
C GLY A 209 2.33 10.39 10.53
N GLU A 210 2.15 9.06 10.63
CA GLU A 210 3.20 8.08 10.40
C GLU A 210 3.65 8.09 8.93
N LEU A 211 2.69 8.22 7.99
CA LEU A 211 2.96 8.14 6.55
C LEU A 211 3.98 9.14 6.02
N PHE A 212 4.23 10.24 6.75
CA PHE A 212 5.18 11.29 6.36
C PHE A 212 6.33 11.45 7.35
N THR A 213 6.46 10.53 8.30
CA THR A 213 7.55 10.51 9.27
C THR A 213 8.62 9.55 8.79
N ALA A 214 9.64 10.09 8.14
CA ALA A 214 10.70 9.29 7.54
C ALA A 214 11.53 8.55 8.60
N HIS A 215 11.57 7.22 8.50
CA HIS A 215 12.50 6.38 9.25
C HIS A 215 13.95 6.59 8.75
N ASP A 216 14.95 6.33 9.59
CA ASP A 216 16.36 6.54 9.26
C ASP A 216 16.78 5.82 7.97
N VAL A 217 16.37 4.56 7.81
CA VAL A 217 16.55 3.77 6.57
C VAL A 217 15.96 4.45 5.33
N GLU A 218 14.76 5.02 5.43
CA GLU A 218 14.10 5.71 4.30
C GLU A 218 14.89 6.96 3.92
N ARG A 219 15.35 7.74 4.92
CA ARG A 219 16.18 8.94 4.68
C ARG A 219 17.53 8.61 4.07
N ASP A 220 18.21 7.58 4.58
CA ASP A 220 19.53 7.18 4.10
C ASP A 220 19.47 6.67 2.66
N LEU A 221 18.49 5.83 2.33
CA LEU A 221 18.33 5.33 0.96
C LEU A 221 17.81 6.41 0.01
N ALA A 222 16.97 7.35 0.47
CA ALA A 222 16.56 8.49 -0.33
C ALA A 222 17.75 9.39 -0.68
N ALA A 223 18.62 9.69 0.28
CA ALA A 223 19.85 10.44 0.06
C ALA A 223 20.80 9.74 -0.93
N ALA A 224 20.77 8.40 -0.94
CA ALA A 224 21.52 7.58 -1.89
C ALA A 224 20.85 7.40 -3.26
N GLY A 225 19.63 7.94 -3.47
CA GLY A 225 18.86 7.81 -4.71
C GLY A 225 18.26 6.42 -4.95
N VAL A 226 18.09 5.60 -3.90
CA VAL A 226 17.50 4.25 -3.98
C VAL A 226 16.09 4.22 -3.41
N GLY A 227 15.87 4.89 -2.29
CA GLY A 227 14.58 4.99 -1.62
C GLY A 227 13.89 6.34 -1.89
N VAL A 228 12.76 6.54 -1.24
CA VAL A 228 12.02 7.81 -1.25
C VAL A 228 11.85 8.27 0.19
N ASP A 229 12.12 9.55 0.44
CA ASP A 229 11.79 10.17 1.73
C ASP A 229 10.28 10.44 1.75
N PRO A 230 9.49 9.76 2.61
CA PRO A 230 8.04 9.90 2.61
C PRO A 230 7.56 11.30 2.98
N ALA A 231 8.36 12.12 3.69
CA ALA A 231 7.97 13.50 3.98
C ALA A 231 7.81 14.33 2.70
N THR A 232 8.54 13.95 1.64
CA THR A 232 8.56 14.71 0.40
C THR A 232 7.28 14.54 -0.42
N VAL A 233 6.48 13.48 -0.23
CA VAL A 233 5.23 13.21 -0.98
C VAL A 233 3.99 13.87 -0.38
N ARG A 234 4.16 14.62 0.73
CA ARG A 234 3.04 15.18 1.48
C ARG A 234 2.18 16.15 0.65
N GLU A 235 2.81 16.99 -0.15
CA GLU A 235 2.10 18.00 -0.95
C GLU A 235 1.21 17.34 -2.02
N ASP A 236 1.75 16.37 -2.75
CA ASP A 236 0.99 15.61 -3.77
C ASP A 236 -0.18 14.84 -3.13
N PHE A 237 0.06 14.22 -1.98
CA PHE A 237 -0.99 13.55 -1.21
C PHE A 237 -2.10 14.51 -0.77
N ASP A 238 -1.72 15.65 -0.19
CA ASP A 238 -2.68 16.63 0.32
C ASP A 238 -3.53 17.22 -0.81
N ALA A 239 -2.94 17.50 -1.97
CA ALA A 239 -3.66 18.03 -3.13
C ALA A 239 -4.77 17.09 -3.60
N VAL A 240 -4.44 15.80 -3.76
CA VAL A 240 -5.42 14.78 -4.18
C VAL A 240 -6.49 14.57 -3.12
N LEU A 241 -6.11 14.46 -1.84
CA LEU A 241 -7.08 14.27 -0.76
C LEU A 241 -8.02 15.47 -0.64
N ASP A 242 -7.51 16.71 -0.75
CA ASP A 242 -8.35 17.91 -0.68
C ASP A 242 -9.38 17.95 -1.82
N GLU A 243 -8.99 17.55 -3.03
CA GLU A 243 -9.90 17.45 -4.18
C GLU A 243 -11.02 16.43 -3.94
N VAL A 244 -10.66 15.20 -3.52
CA VAL A 244 -11.63 14.13 -3.28
C VAL A 244 -12.55 14.49 -2.11
N LEU A 245 -12.01 15.00 -0.99
CA LEU A 245 -12.80 15.36 0.18
C LEU A 245 -13.75 16.53 -0.09
N THR A 246 -13.31 17.52 -0.87
CA THR A 246 -14.17 18.63 -1.30
C THR A 246 -15.34 18.12 -2.14
N THR A 247 -15.05 17.25 -3.11
CA THR A 247 -16.07 16.64 -3.99
C THR A 247 -17.03 15.76 -3.19
N ALA A 248 -16.53 15.02 -2.21
CA ALA A 248 -17.32 14.19 -1.30
C ALA A 248 -18.08 14.99 -0.23
N THR A 249 -17.95 16.33 -0.18
CA THR A 249 -18.50 17.21 0.86
C THR A 249 -18.01 16.91 2.30
N LEU A 250 -16.92 16.16 2.44
CA LEU A 250 -16.34 15.77 3.72
C LEU A 250 -15.39 16.86 4.25
N ARG A 251 -15.29 16.97 5.57
CA ARG A 251 -14.40 17.92 6.25
C ARG A 251 -13.08 17.23 6.58
N ARG A 252 -12.01 17.75 6.00
CA ARG A 252 -10.64 17.34 6.34
C ARG A 252 -10.35 17.59 7.83
N PRO A 253 -9.91 16.58 8.59
CA PRO A 253 -9.54 16.80 9.98
C PRO A 253 -8.27 17.65 10.10
N ALA A 254 -8.06 18.24 11.28
CA ALA A 254 -6.87 19.05 11.54
C ALA A 254 -5.57 18.24 11.37
N ALA A 255 -4.46 18.93 11.11
CA ALA A 255 -3.16 18.30 11.00
C ALA A 255 -2.80 17.52 12.28
N VAL A 256 -2.18 16.35 12.10
CA VAL A 256 -1.71 15.51 13.22
C VAL A 256 -0.50 16.19 13.87
N PRO A 257 -0.55 16.51 15.17
CA PRO A 257 0.55 17.19 15.85
C PRO A 257 1.73 16.23 16.08
N PRO A 258 2.98 16.72 16.06
CA PRO A 258 4.14 15.93 16.44
C PRO A 258 4.21 15.67 17.97
N PRO A 259 4.78 14.53 18.41
CA PRO A 259 5.21 13.42 17.57
C PRO A 259 3.98 12.65 17.06
N PRO A 260 3.93 12.32 15.77
CA PRO A 260 2.90 11.42 15.28
C PRO A 260 3.13 10.06 15.93
N ARG A 261 2.07 9.41 16.40
CA ARG A 261 2.11 7.99 16.77
C ARG A 261 0.96 7.35 16.00
N PRO A 262 1.22 6.35 15.15
CA PRO A 262 2.02 5.15 15.51
C PRO A 262 3.39 4.97 14.79
N THR A 263 4.16 3.94 15.17
CA THR A 263 5.56 3.66 14.74
C THR A 263 5.74 2.22 14.19
N GLY A 264 4.86 1.80 13.28
CA GLY A 264 4.91 0.47 12.65
C GLY A 264 6.23 0.18 11.91
N ARG A 265 6.87 1.22 11.35
CA ARG A 265 8.26 1.15 10.85
C ARG A 265 9.28 0.67 11.91
N GLU A 266 9.02 0.87 13.20
CA GLU A 266 9.85 0.42 14.32
C GLU A 266 9.42 -0.94 14.89
N GLY A 267 8.41 -1.59 14.30
CA GLY A 267 7.86 -2.86 14.80
C GLY A 267 6.86 -2.67 15.96
N THR A 268 6.38 -1.45 16.20
CA THR A 268 5.34 -1.19 17.20
C THR A 268 3.98 -1.08 16.51
N HIS A 269 3.20 -2.14 16.65
CA HIS A 269 1.94 -2.33 15.92
C HIS A 269 0.72 -2.39 16.85
N LEU A 270 -0.46 -2.24 16.24
CA LEU A 270 -1.75 -2.49 16.86
C LEU A 270 -1.90 -3.99 17.19
N PRO A 271 -2.67 -4.35 18.23
CA PRO A 271 -3.01 -5.74 18.50
C PRO A 271 -3.60 -6.48 17.29
N ALA A 272 -4.31 -5.75 16.44
CA ALA A 272 -4.94 -6.27 15.24
C ALA A 272 -3.97 -6.87 14.21
N LEU A 273 -2.68 -6.47 14.21
CA LEU A 273 -1.68 -7.12 13.36
C LEU A 273 -1.39 -8.54 13.85
N THR A 274 -1.21 -8.73 15.16
CA THR A 274 -0.96 -10.05 15.75
C THR A 274 -2.09 -11.03 15.42
N ASP A 275 -3.34 -10.59 15.50
CA ASP A 275 -4.50 -11.41 15.16
C ASP A 275 -4.50 -11.80 13.67
N LEU A 276 -4.22 -10.85 12.78
CA LEU A 276 -4.12 -11.08 11.33
C LEU A 276 -3.00 -12.09 11.01
N LEU A 277 -1.82 -11.93 11.61
CA LEU A 277 -0.69 -12.83 11.39
C LEU A 277 -0.95 -14.23 11.95
N ALA A 278 -1.64 -14.34 13.09
CA ALA A 278 -2.02 -15.63 13.64
C ALA A 278 -2.88 -16.44 12.66
N GLU A 279 -3.79 -15.79 11.94
CA GLU A 279 -4.61 -16.41 10.90
C GLU A 279 -3.79 -16.72 9.64
N SER A 280 -3.13 -15.72 9.05
CA SER A 280 -2.45 -15.84 7.77
C SER A 280 -1.26 -16.81 7.79
N GLN A 281 -0.59 -16.96 8.95
CA GLN A 281 0.59 -17.80 9.10
C GLN A 281 0.26 -19.19 9.65
N SER A 282 -0.99 -19.45 10.04
CA SER A 282 -1.41 -20.65 10.78
C SER A 282 -0.98 -21.97 10.10
N VAL A 283 -1.28 -22.12 8.81
CA VAL A 283 -0.98 -23.34 8.04
C VAL A 283 0.53 -23.53 7.86
N ALA A 284 1.25 -22.47 7.50
CA ALA A 284 2.70 -22.52 7.30
C ALA A 284 3.44 -22.87 8.61
N ARG A 285 2.99 -22.32 9.74
CA ARG A 285 3.56 -22.62 11.07
C ARG A 285 3.18 -24.00 11.59
N ALA A 286 2.02 -24.53 11.23
CA ALA A 286 1.62 -25.89 11.56
C ALA A 286 2.42 -26.95 10.78
N HIS A 287 2.90 -26.62 9.57
CA HIS A 287 3.64 -27.52 8.70
C HIS A 287 4.95 -26.90 8.15
N PRO A 288 5.95 -26.62 9.01
CA PRO A 288 7.21 -26.00 8.57
C PRO A 288 7.94 -26.86 7.53
N GLY A 289 8.36 -26.26 6.41
CA GLY A 289 9.08 -26.92 5.32
C GLY A 289 8.20 -27.67 4.31
N ALA A 290 6.87 -27.58 4.41
CA ALA A 290 5.96 -28.06 3.37
C ALA A 290 6.05 -27.21 2.08
N THR A 291 5.72 -27.81 0.94
CA THR A 291 5.68 -27.15 -0.38
C THR A 291 4.26 -27.12 -0.93
N TRP A 292 3.83 -26.00 -1.52
CA TRP A 292 2.48 -25.76 -2.04
C TRP A 292 2.50 -25.40 -3.53
#